data_AF-A0A6G7VEE6-F1
#
_entry.id   AF-A0A6G7VEE6-F1
#
_cell.length_a   1.000
_cell.length_b   1.000
_cell.length_c   1.000
_cell.angle_alpha   90.00
_cell.angle_beta   90.00
_cell.angle_gamma   90.00
#
_symmetry.space_group_name_H-M   'P 1'
#
loop_
_entity.id
_entity.type
_entity.pdbx_description
1 polymer ?
#
loop_
_entity_poly.entity_id
_entity_poly.type
_entity_poly.pdbx_seq_one_letter_code
_entity_poly.pdbx_strand_id
1 'polypeptide(L)'
;MKRYEAGFTLIELMIVVAIIGVLAAIALPAYQDYTFKARVSELTLAASSARTCITEITQSAGKGANLETCDNDFSRTQYVDSLTVSNTTGVIRAVGVSAKFNNQNVQITLTPSFSGSYHISKWTCTGSPNKWMPGSCRG
;
A
#
# COMPACT_ATOMS: atom_id res chain seq x y z
N MET A 1 45.31 13.11 43.78
CA MET A 1 45.25 11.77 43.18
C MET A 1 44.73 11.92 41.75
N LYS A 2 45.57 11.68 40.72
CA LYS A 2 45.14 11.72 39.32
C LYS A 2 44.36 10.44 39.02
N ARG A 3 43.08 10.56 38.66
CA ARG A 3 42.28 9.41 38.20
C ARG A 3 42.79 9.03 36.82
N TYR A 4 43.24 7.79 36.64
CA TYR A 4 43.43 7.24 35.31
C TYR A 4 42.03 7.00 34.75
N GLU A 5 41.64 7.76 33.73
CA GLU A 5 40.44 7.43 32.98
C GLU A 5 40.71 6.10 32.26
N ALA A 6 39.97 5.06 32.66
CA ALA A 6 39.98 3.80 31.95
C ALA A 6 39.33 4.03 30.57
N GLY A 7 40.16 4.14 29.54
CA GLY A 7 39.70 4.26 28.17
C GLY A 7 38.96 3.00 27.71
N PHE A 8 38.00 3.18 26.81
CA PHE A 8 37.27 2.09 26.17
C PHE A 8 38.23 1.19 25.38
N THR A 9 38.14 -0.13 25.57
CA THR A 9 39.03 -1.07 24.88
C THR A 9 38.58 -1.32 23.45
N LEU A 10 39.52 -1.58 22.55
CA LEU A 10 39.19 -1.97 21.16
C LEU A 10 38.35 -3.26 21.11
N ILE A 11 38.54 -4.17 22.07
CA ILE A 11 37.77 -5.40 22.15
C ILE A 11 36.30 -5.14 22.53
N GLU A 12 36.04 -4.20 23.45
CA GLU A 12 34.67 -3.79 23.77
C GLU A 12 34.00 -3.14 22.54
N LEU A 13 34.74 -2.32 21.79
CA LEU A 13 34.22 -1.71 20.56
C LEU A 13 33.86 -2.75 19.50
N MET A 14 34.74 -3.73 19.28
CA MET A 14 34.51 -4.79 18.31
C MET A 14 33.31 -5.68 18.67
N ILE A 15 33.13 -6.00 19.95
CA ILE A 15 31.97 -6.78 20.41
C ILE A 15 30.67 -6.00 20.19
N VAL A 16 30.65 -4.70 20.50
CA VAL A 16 29.47 -3.84 20.28
C VAL A 16 29.10 -3.78 18.81
N VAL A 17 30.08 -3.58 17.91
CA VAL A 17 29.83 -3.57 16.46
C VAL A 17 29.27 -4.92 15.98
N ALA A 18 29.79 -6.04 16.50
CA ALA A 18 29.28 -7.36 16.15
C ALA A 18 27.80 -7.55 16.56
N ILE A 19 27.43 -7.14 17.78
CA ILE A 19 26.04 -7.23 18.26
C ILE A 19 25.12 -6.33 17.42
N ILE A 20 25.51 -5.07 17.17
CA ILE A 20 24.75 -4.14 16.33
C ILE A 20 24.58 -4.70 14.92
N GLY A 21 25.61 -5.33 14.35
CA GLY A 21 25.55 -5.96 13.04
C GLY A 21 24.46 -7.03 12.95
N VAL A 22 24.37 -7.93 13.94
CA VAL A 22 23.33 -8.97 13.99
C VAL A 22 21.94 -8.35 14.14
N LEU A 23 21.77 -7.38 15.05
CA LEU A 23 20.48 -6.72 15.25
C LEU A 23 20.03 -5.96 14.00
N ALA A 24 20.94 -5.24 13.33
CA ALA A 24 20.64 -4.48 12.12
C ALA A 24 20.19 -5.38 10.97
N ALA A 25 20.79 -6.57 10.82
CA ALA A 25 20.41 -7.53 9.78
C ALA A 25 18.94 -7.97 9.87
N ILE A 26 18.38 -8.04 11.07
CA ILE A 26 16.97 -8.41 11.30
C ILE A 26 16.06 -7.18 11.31
N ALA A 27 16.52 -6.09 11.93
CA ALA A 27 15.72 -4.88 12.12
C ALA A 27 15.48 -4.12 10.81
N LEU A 28 16.47 -4.03 9.92
CA LEU A 28 16.34 -3.24 8.68
C LEU A 28 15.28 -3.82 7.72
N PRO A 29 15.25 -5.13 7.40
CA PRO A 29 14.19 -5.71 6.57
C PRO A 29 12.80 -5.55 7.19
N ALA A 30 12.68 -5.75 8.51
CA ALA A 30 11.41 -5.61 9.22
C ALA A 30 10.89 -4.16 9.20
N TYR A 31 11.77 -3.18 9.39
CA TYR A 31 11.44 -1.76 9.30
C TYR A 31 11.00 -1.38 7.87
N GLN A 32 11.71 -1.86 6.85
CA GLN A 32 11.32 -1.64 5.46
C GLN A 32 9.92 -2.18 5.17
N ASP A 33 9.61 -3.42 5.57
CA ASP A 33 8.29 -4.00 5.41
C ASP A 33 7.19 -3.20 6.13
N TYR A 34 7.47 -2.61 7.30
CA TYR A 34 6.55 -1.71 7.99
C TYR A 34 6.32 -0.40 7.22
N THR A 35 7.38 0.21 6.70
CA THR A 35 7.25 1.43 5.88
C THR A 35 6.51 1.16 4.56
N PHE A 36 6.70 -0.01 3.94
CA PHE A 36 5.96 -0.39 2.74
C PHE A 36 4.47 -0.56 3.03
N LYS A 37 4.09 -1.21 4.16
CA LYS A 37 2.69 -1.28 4.61
C LYS A 37 2.06 0.10 4.77
N ALA A 38 2.80 1.04 5.37
CA ALA A 38 2.32 2.42 5.51
C ALA A 38 2.10 3.08 4.14
N ARG A 39 3.02 2.93 3.19
CA ARG A 39 2.87 3.46 1.82
C ARG A 39 1.69 2.85 1.07
N VAL A 40 1.42 1.56 1.28
CA VAL A 40 0.25 0.87 0.70
C VAL A 40 -1.08 1.45 1.16
N SER A 41 -1.14 2.09 2.33
CA SER A 41 -2.37 2.77 2.77
C SER A 41 -2.78 3.92 1.83
N GLU A 42 -1.82 4.56 1.17
CA GLU A 42 -2.11 5.59 0.17
C GLU A 42 -2.75 5.00 -1.09
N LEU A 43 -2.35 3.79 -1.50
CA LEU A 43 -2.99 3.07 -2.59
C LEU A 43 -4.46 2.76 -2.24
N THR A 44 -4.75 2.37 -1.00
CA THR A 44 -6.14 2.16 -0.57
C THR A 44 -6.95 3.45 -0.54
N LEU A 45 -6.32 4.57 -0.17
CA LEU A 45 -6.97 5.87 -0.16
C LEU A 45 -7.27 6.36 -1.58
N ALA A 46 -6.32 6.24 -2.50
CA ALA A 46 -6.51 6.55 -3.92
C ALA A 46 -7.59 5.67 -4.56
N ALA A 47 -7.66 4.39 -4.21
CA ALA A 47 -8.73 3.52 -4.70
C ALA A 47 -10.10 3.88 -4.09
N SER A 48 -10.13 4.47 -2.89
CA SER A 48 -11.37 4.86 -2.21
C SER A 48 -12.07 6.06 -2.84
N SER A 49 -11.34 6.99 -3.47
CA SER A 49 -11.97 8.11 -4.19
C SER A 49 -12.77 7.62 -5.41
N ALA A 50 -12.15 6.76 -6.23
CA ALA A 50 -12.83 6.12 -7.36
C ALA A 50 -14.02 5.25 -6.91
N ARG A 51 -13.88 4.56 -5.76
CA ARG A 51 -14.96 3.75 -5.17
C ARG A 51 -16.22 4.59 -4.90
N THR A 52 -16.06 5.80 -4.37
CA THR A 52 -17.19 6.70 -4.11
C THR A 52 -17.88 7.10 -5.42
N CYS A 53 -17.12 7.54 -6.42
CA CYS A 53 -17.66 7.89 -7.75
C CYS A 53 -18.46 6.73 -8.38
N ILE A 54 -17.91 5.52 -8.36
CA ILE A 54 -18.59 4.33 -8.91
C ILE A 54 -19.86 4.03 -8.14
N THR A 55 -19.85 4.21 -6.82
CA THR A 55 -21.03 3.98 -5.98
C THR A 55 -22.15 4.96 -6.34
N GLU A 56 -21.83 6.24 -6.52
CA GLU A 56 -22.81 7.28 -6.90
C GLU A 56 -23.39 7.04 -8.30
N ILE A 57 -22.54 6.72 -9.29
CA ILE A 57 -23.00 6.43 -10.65
C ILE A 57 -23.84 5.15 -10.68
N THR A 58 -23.42 4.09 -9.97
CA THR A 58 -24.18 2.83 -9.92
C THR A 58 -25.55 3.05 -9.28
N GLN A 59 -25.64 3.85 -8.23
CA GLN A 59 -26.91 4.15 -7.57
C GLN A 59 -27.87 4.93 -8.48
N SER A 60 -27.34 5.78 -9.37
CA SER A 60 -28.15 6.66 -10.23
C SER A 60 -28.49 6.03 -11.58
N ALA A 61 -27.53 5.37 -12.23
CA ALA A 61 -27.61 4.87 -13.60
C ALA A 61 -27.58 3.33 -13.69
N GLY A 62 -27.27 2.64 -12.59
CA GLY A 62 -27.22 1.18 -12.54
C GLY A 62 -25.90 0.57 -13.00
N LYS A 63 -25.79 -0.74 -12.82
CA LYS A 63 -24.62 -1.55 -13.20
C LYS A 63 -24.41 -1.49 -14.71
N GLY A 64 -23.17 -1.28 -15.12
CA GLY A 64 -22.79 -1.17 -16.53
C GLY A 64 -22.94 0.24 -17.11
N ALA A 65 -23.30 1.23 -16.29
CA ALA A 65 -23.17 2.64 -16.66
C ALA A 65 -21.72 3.01 -16.96
N ASN A 66 -21.52 4.13 -17.68
CA ASN A 66 -20.19 4.63 -17.99
C ASN A 66 -19.49 5.15 -16.71
N LEU A 67 -18.28 4.66 -16.43
CA LEU A 67 -17.44 4.98 -15.27
C LEU A 67 -16.10 5.65 -15.65
N GLU A 68 -15.91 6.07 -16.91
CA GLU A 68 -14.69 6.73 -17.40
C GLU A 68 -14.30 7.98 -16.63
N THR A 69 -15.23 8.63 -15.94
CA THR A 69 -14.94 9.82 -15.15
C THR A 69 -14.33 9.51 -13.78
N CYS A 70 -14.39 8.25 -13.33
CA CYS A 70 -14.03 7.90 -11.96
C CYS A 70 -12.52 7.76 -11.69
N ASP A 71 -11.66 7.84 -12.72
CA ASP A 71 -10.20 7.90 -12.59
C ASP A 71 -9.53 9.11 -13.26
N ASN A 72 -10.28 9.94 -14.00
CA ASN A 72 -9.73 11.09 -14.73
C ASN A 72 -9.02 12.14 -13.85
N ASP A 73 -9.51 12.35 -12.63
CA ASP A 73 -8.94 13.35 -11.71
C ASP A 73 -7.73 12.80 -10.92
N PHE A 74 -7.37 11.54 -11.13
CA PHE A 74 -6.22 10.97 -10.45
C PHE A 74 -4.92 11.57 -10.96
N SER A 75 -4.19 12.20 -10.05
CA SER A 75 -2.80 12.62 -10.28
C SER A 75 -1.85 11.69 -9.55
N ARG A 76 -0.81 11.25 -10.26
CA ARG A 76 0.27 10.43 -9.71
C ARG A 76 0.86 11.07 -8.45
N THR A 77 1.03 10.27 -7.41
CA THR A 77 1.61 10.72 -6.14
C THR A 77 3.04 10.20 -5.97
N GLN A 78 3.62 10.40 -4.78
CA GLN A 78 4.92 9.81 -4.48
C GLN A 78 4.88 8.27 -4.47
N TYR A 79 3.75 7.66 -4.07
CA TYR A 79 3.66 6.22 -3.83
C TYR A 79 2.66 5.51 -4.74
N VAL A 80 1.68 6.21 -5.30
CA VAL A 80 0.71 5.68 -6.26
C VAL A 80 1.12 6.12 -7.66
N ASP A 81 1.37 5.16 -8.54
CA ASP A 81 1.81 5.38 -9.92
C ASP A 81 0.63 5.64 -10.86
N SER A 82 -0.42 4.83 -10.74
CA SER A 82 -1.63 4.92 -11.57
C SER A 82 -2.86 4.44 -10.82
N LEU A 83 -4.00 5.04 -11.12
CA LEU A 83 -5.32 4.56 -10.78
C LEU A 83 -6.06 4.27 -12.09
N THR A 84 -6.71 3.11 -12.18
CA THR A 84 -7.47 2.72 -13.37
C THR A 84 -8.82 2.15 -12.95
N VAL A 85 -9.88 2.53 -13.66
CA VAL A 85 -11.24 2.02 -13.46
C VAL A 85 -11.69 1.28 -14.72
N SER A 86 -12.20 0.06 -14.54
CA SER A 86 -12.86 -0.65 -15.63
C SER A 86 -14.24 -0.04 -15.87
N ASN A 87 -14.39 0.59 -17.05
CA ASN A 87 -15.58 1.37 -17.41
C ASN A 87 -16.92 0.64 -17.15
N THR A 88 -17.03 -0.65 -17.49
CA THR A 88 -18.30 -1.40 -17.36
C THR A 88 -18.42 -2.23 -16.09
N THR A 89 -17.29 -2.66 -15.50
CA THR A 89 -17.31 -3.58 -14.34
C THR A 89 -17.12 -2.85 -13.01
N GLY A 90 -16.60 -1.63 -13.03
CA GLY A 90 -16.27 -0.85 -11.83
C GLY A 90 -15.10 -1.41 -11.03
N VAL A 91 -14.31 -2.34 -11.61
CA VAL A 91 -13.08 -2.82 -10.97
C VAL A 91 -12.05 -1.69 -10.96
N ILE A 92 -11.55 -1.36 -9.78
CA ILE A 92 -10.56 -0.30 -9.56
C ILE A 92 -9.22 -0.95 -9.32
N ARG A 93 -8.16 -0.49 -9.99
CA ARG A 93 -6.79 -0.94 -9.78
C ARG A 93 -5.88 0.26 -9.51
N ALA A 94 -5.31 0.28 -8.30
CA ALA A 94 -4.29 1.24 -7.90
C ALA A 94 -2.93 0.54 -7.90
N VAL A 95 -1.97 1.10 -8.63
CA VAL A 95 -0.61 0.56 -8.77
C VAL A 95 0.36 1.47 -8.02
N GLY A 96 1.27 0.89 -7.27
CA GLY A 96 2.31 1.61 -6.54
C GLY A 96 3.55 1.87 -7.40
N VAL A 97 4.26 2.95 -7.10
CA VAL A 97 5.54 3.27 -7.75
C VAL A 97 6.59 2.25 -7.32
N SER A 98 6.97 1.31 -8.18
CA SER A 98 7.85 0.16 -7.83
C SER A 98 9.19 0.58 -7.22
N ALA A 99 9.77 1.69 -7.66
CA ALA A 99 10.99 2.27 -7.08
C ALA A 99 10.86 2.65 -5.59
N LYS A 100 9.64 2.87 -5.10
CA LYS A 100 9.32 3.12 -3.69
C LYS A 100 8.99 1.85 -2.91
N PHE A 101 9.03 0.68 -3.54
CA PHE A 101 8.72 -0.63 -2.94
C PHE A 101 9.83 -1.65 -3.20
N ASN A 102 11.11 -1.22 -3.10
CA ASN A 102 12.26 -2.08 -3.36
C ASN A 102 12.19 -2.78 -4.74
N ASN A 103 11.75 -2.04 -5.76
CA ASN A 103 11.54 -2.51 -7.13
C ASN A 103 10.55 -3.69 -7.25
N GLN A 104 9.67 -3.87 -6.26
CA GLN A 104 8.59 -4.83 -6.32
C GLN A 104 7.33 -4.18 -6.89
N ASN A 105 6.56 -4.95 -7.66
CA ASN A 105 5.26 -4.54 -8.15
C ASN A 105 4.24 -4.65 -7.02
N VAL A 106 3.67 -3.51 -6.63
CA VAL A 106 2.66 -3.42 -5.58
C VAL A 106 1.38 -2.89 -6.18
N GLN A 107 0.27 -3.57 -5.96
CA GLN A 107 -1.03 -3.14 -6.45
C GLN A 107 -2.16 -3.56 -5.53
N ILE A 108 -3.23 -2.78 -5.56
CA ILE A 108 -4.50 -3.09 -4.90
C ILE A 108 -5.60 -3.06 -5.95
N THR A 109 -6.49 -4.04 -5.88
CA THR A 109 -7.68 -4.15 -6.72
C THR A 109 -8.91 -4.14 -5.83
N LEU A 110 -9.83 -3.20 -6.08
CA LEU A 110 -11.16 -3.18 -5.47
C LEU A 110 -12.16 -3.68 -6.50
N THR A 111 -12.94 -4.69 -6.11
CA THR A 111 -13.96 -5.30 -6.95
C THR A 111 -15.34 -5.08 -6.32
N PRO A 112 -16.27 -4.38 -7.00
CA PRO A 112 -17.64 -4.26 -6.53
C PRO A 112 -18.42 -5.56 -6.76
N SER A 113 -19.21 -5.95 -5.77
CA SER A 113 -20.21 -7.01 -5.88
C SER A 113 -21.59 -6.37 -5.86
N PHE A 114 -22.44 -6.72 -6.82
CA PHE A 114 -23.74 -6.09 -7.02
C PHE A 114 -24.87 -6.97 -6.51
N SER A 115 -25.91 -6.34 -5.95
CA SER A 115 -27.19 -6.97 -5.62
C SER A 115 -28.27 -6.27 -6.44
N GLY A 116 -28.60 -6.86 -7.59
CA GLY A 116 -29.41 -6.18 -8.62
C GLY A 116 -28.61 -5.11 -9.37
N SER A 117 -29.32 -4.20 -10.05
CA SER A 117 -28.70 -3.22 -10.93
C SER A 117 -28.19 -1.97 -10.22
N TYR A 118 -28.87 -1.48 -9.19
CA TYR A 118 -28.60 -0.16 -8.61
C TYR A 118 -27.87 -0.19 -7.26
N HIS A 119 -27.51 -1.38 -6.77
CA HIS A 119 -26.96 -1.52 -5.43
C HIS A 119 -25.68 -2.37 -5.42
N ILE A 120 -24.60 -1.80 -4.87
CA ILE A 120 -23.35 -2.51 -4.58
C ILE A 120 -23.45 -3.10 -3.17
N SER A 121 -23.50 -4.42 -3.05
CA SER A 121 -23.65 -5.13 -1.78
C SER A 121 -22.35 -5.26 -0.99
N LYS A 122 -21.21 -5.35 -1.68
CA LYS A 122 -19.90 -5.51 -1.05
C LYS A 122 -18.80 -4.98 -1.95
N TRP A 123 -17.73 -4.49 -1.33
CA TRP A 123 -16.46 -4.26 -1.99
C TRP A 123 -15.44 -5.28 -1.48
N THR A 124 -14.86 -6.04 -2.40
CA THR A 124 -13.78 -6.98 -2.09
C THR A 124 -12.46 -6.33 -2.48
N CYS A 125 -11.52 -6.23 -1.54
CA CYS A 125 -10.19 -5.71 -1.79
C CYS A 125 -9.18 -6.86 -1.81
N THR A 126 -8.41 -6.95 -2.88
CA THR A 126 -7.29 -7.89 -3.01
C THR A 126 -6.05 -7.11 -3.40
N GLY A 127 -4.94 -7.34 -2.71
CA GLY A 127 -3.69 -6.69 -3.05
C GLY A 127 -2.52 -7.66 -3.17
N SER A 128 -1.49 -7.23 -3.89
CA SER A 128 -0.26 -8.00 -4.11
C SER A 128 0.95 -7.09 -3.90
N PRO A 129 1.98 -7.51 -3.15
CA PRO A 129 2.08 -8.76 -2.40
C PRO A 129 1.32 -8.71 -1.05
N ASN A 130 0.72 -9.83 -0.64
CA ASN A 130 -0.08 -9.94 0.60
C ASN A 130 0.63 -9.45 1.86
N LYS A 131 1.96 -9.62 1.94
CA LYS A 131 2.74 -9.23 3.12
C LYS A 131 2.64 -7.74 3.46
N TRP A 132 2.43 -6.88 2.46
CA TRP A 132 2.36 -5.43 2.65
C TRP A 132 0.93 -4.89 2.68
N MET A 133 -0.07 -5.76 2.49
CA MET A 133 -1.45 -5.33 2.43
C MET A 133 -2.04 -5.06 3.83
N PRO A 134 -2.87 -4.01 3.96
CA PRO A 134 -3.71 -3.83 5.14
C PRO A 134 -4.69 -4.99 5.26
N GLY A 135 -5.22 -5.20 6.46
CA GLY A 135 -6.14 -6.32 6.74
C GLY A 135 -7.35 -6.37 5.79
N SER A 136 -7.84 -5.21 5.36
CA SER A 136 -8.95 -5.09 4.41
C SER A 136 -8.67 -5.62 3.01
N CYS A 137 -7.39 -5.75 2.61
CA CYS A 137 -6.97 -6.08 1.25
C CYS A 137 -6.20 -7.41 1.12
N ARG A 138 -6.35 -8.30 2.11
CA ARG A 138 -5.69 -9.62 2.13
C ARG A 138 -6.52 -10.75 1.50
N GLY A 139 -7.73 -10.47 1.00
CA GLY A 139 -8.68 -11.46 0.48
C GLY A 139 -9.99 -11.46 1.26
#